data_AF-A0A3N2RBS3-F1
#
_entry.id   AF-A0A3N2RBS3-F1
#
_cell.length_a   1.000
_cell.length_b   1.000
_cell.length_c   1.000
_cell.angle_alpha   90.00
_cell.angle_beta   90.00
_cell.angle_gamma   90.00
#
_symmetry.space_group_name_H-M   'P 1'
#
loop_
_entity.id
_entity.type
_entity.pdbx_description
1 polymer ?
#
loop_
_entity_poly.entity_id
_entity_poly.type
_entity_poly.pdbx_seq_one_letter_code
_entity_poly.pdbx_strand_id
1 'polypeptide(L)'
;MPFALCALAAAFSPLAFAEDSQEETPQEERDFAATLEAMSAPVKKFVDYIGELDRRYPDSAQVDPEKFLSGEAETFALLYCQAIGFQGPCVVESKDGVENFVSYAPAAKAAKAAAVRWWSWLDPRLYSIGVIPERSYCPAQYPLTWFHHDDEDRRNANGRGGWIGGTTSDNNTTWRYCRIDSLRAMSYRPLPYQGNRYDYAVLNLGAFCPSGARRVMRHQQNELWRNQNASSGLPSTLPSISVPVFTLTWYCHFDGGAPSYLGHMNAFPKLGFAHGVHAPAAFPRPWALANGWVHQDDEDWFNLNFWLGWPDDAMIGNGNTWRGLAKVE
;
A
#
# COMPACT_ATOMS: atom_id res chain seq x y z
N MET A 1 8.88 -54.80 7.58
CA MET A 1 7.49 -54.31 7.55
C MET A 1 7.51 -52.82 7.85
N PRO A 2 7.39 -51.92 6.87
CA PRO A 2 7.33 -50.49 7.14
C PRO A 2 5.88 -50.03 7.32
N PHE A 3 5.63 -49.26 8.38
CA PHE A 3 4.36 -48.59 8.63
C PHE A 3 4.26 -47.35 7.73
N ALA A 4 3.22 -47.31 6.91
CA ALA A 4 2.81 -46.12 6.17
C ALA A 4 1.97 -45.22 7.09
N LEU A 5 2.49 -44.05 7.44
CA LEU A 5 1.68 -42.96 7.99
C LEU A 5 1.07 -42.18 6.81
N CYS A 6 -0.23 -42.38 6.56
CA CYS A 6 -1.02 -41.45 5.76
C CYS A 6 -1.29 -40.19 6.59
N ALA A 7 -0.62 -39.09 6.26
CA ALA A 7 -1.00 -37.77 6.73
C ALA A 7 -2.28 -37.34 5.99
N LEU A 8 -3.40 -37.24 6.71
CA LEU A 8 -4.58 -36.52 6.24
C LEU A 8 -4.21 -35.03 6.19
N ALA A 9 -3.96 -34.53 4.98
CA ALA A 9 -4.06 -33.12 4.70
C ALA A 9 -5.54 -32.75 4.70
N ALA A 10 -6.05 -32.30 5.85
CA ALA A 10 -7.33 -31.61 5.90
C ALA A 10 -7.15 -30.29 5.15
N ALA A 11 -7.59 -30.26 3.89
CA ALA A 11 -7.84 -29.03 3.18
C ALA A 11 -8.99 -28.33 3.92
N PHE A 12 -8.66 -27.47 4.88
CA PHE A 12 -9.59 -26.46 5.35
C PHE A 12 -9.83 -25.52 4.16
N SER A 13 -10.93 -25.73 3.44
CA SER A 13 -11.43 -24.74 2.49
C SER A 13 -11.95 -23.56 3.33
N PRO A 14 -11.26 -22.41 3.38
CA PRO A 14 -11.70 -21.26 4.16
C PRO A 14 -12.94 -20.59 3.55
N LEU A 15 -13.32 -20.99 2.33
CA LEU A 15 -14.35 -20.34 1.51
C LEU A 15 -15.79 -20.59 1.99
N ALA A 16 -16.04 -21.53 2.91
CA ALA A 16 -17.41 -21.92 3.27
C ALA A 16 -18.02 -21.12 4.45
N PHE A 17 -17.27 -20.21 5.09
CA PHE A 17 -17.75 -19.48 6.28
C PHE A 17 -18.28 -18.06 6.01
N ALA A 18 -18.01 -17.49 4.83
CA ALA A 18 -18.35 -16.10 4.50
C ALA A 18 -19.76 -15.91 3.89
N GLU A 19 -20.41 -16.96 3.37
CA GLU A 19 -21.70 -16.78 2.66
C GLU A 19 -22.90 -16.58 3.60
N ASP A 20 -22.81 -16.97 4.88
CA ASP A 20 -23.93 -16.95 5.85
C ASP A 20 -24.01 -15.65 6.70
N SER A 21 -23.10 -14.69 6.55
CA SER A 21 -23.11 -13.43 7.33
C SER A 21 -24.04 -12.36 6.74
N GLN A 22 -24.39 -12.47 5.46
CA GLN A 22 -25.24 -11.50 4.76
C GLN A 22 -26.64 -11.33 5.38
N GLU A 23 -27.18 -12.36 6.04
CA GLU A 23 -28.51 -12.31 6.67
C GLU A 23 -28.52 -11.50 7.99
N GLU A 24 -27.36 -11.29 8.62
CA GLU A 24 -27.24 -10.62 9.92
C GLU A 24 -26.97 -9.10 9.80
N THR A 25 -26.60 -8.61 8.62
CA THR A 25 -26.27 -7.19 8.37
C THR A 25 -27.44 -6.27 8.73
N PRO A 26 -27.27 -5.29 9.64
CA PRO A 26 -28.31 -4.33 10.01
C PRO A 26 -28.84 -3.56 8.80
N GLN A 27 -30.15 -3.28 8.78
CA GLN A 27 -30.77 -2.53 7.68
C GLN A 27 -30.12 -1.14 7.47
N GLU A 28 -29.67 -0.49 8.54
CA GLU A 28 -29.01 0.83 8.49
C GLU A 28 -27.71 0.79 7.67
N GLU A 29 -26.93 -0.27 7.82
CA GLU A 29 -25.72 -0.51 7.05
C GLU A 29 -26.06 -0.80 5.59
N ARG A 30 -27.15 -1.54 5.35
CA ARG A 30 -27.65 -1.79 3.99
C ARG A 30 -28.08 -0.53 3.26
N ASP A 31 -28.79 0.33 3.96
CA ASP A 31 -29.24 1.62 3.43
C ASP A 31 -28.04 2.54 3.16
N PHE A 32 -27.02 2.51 4.03
CA PHE A 32 -25.77 3.25 3.81
C PHE A 32 -25.00 2.75 2.58
N ALA A 33 -24.77 1.44 2.48
CA ALA A 33 -24.12 0.79 1.33
C ALA A 33 -24.81 1.11 -0.01
N ALA A 34 -26.15 1.12 -0.04
CA ALA A 34 -26.91 1.46 -1.24
C ALA A 34 -26.68 2.91 -1.73
N THR A 35 -26.23 3.81 -0.85
CA THR A 35 -25.92 5.20 -1.20
C THR A 35 -24.44 5.45 -1.49
N LEU A 36 -23.58 4.46 -1.25
CA LEU A 36 -22.14 4.61 -1.35
C LEU A 36 -21.66 4.59 -2.80
N GLU A 37 -21.00 5.68 -3.20
CA GLU A 37 -20.23 5.69 -4.43
C GLU A 37 -18.86 5.04 -4.19
N ALA A 38 -18.55 3.98 -4.94
CA ALA A 38 -17.30 3.23 -4.81
C ALA A 38 -16.03 4.10 -4.81
N MET A 39 -16.03 5.17 -5.62
CA MET A 39 -15.00 6.20 -5.66
C MET A 39 -15.62 7.52 -6.13
N SER A 40 -15.36 8.61 -5.40
CA SER A 40 -15.80 9.95 -5.82
C SER A 40 -15.12 10.38 -7.12
N ALA A 41 -15.72 11.32 -7.86
CA ALA A 41 -15.15 11.84 -9.11
C ALA A 41 -13.70 12.39 -8.96
N PRO A 42 -13.34 13.13 -7.89
CA PRO A 42 -11.95 13.50 -7.63
C PRO A 42 -10.99 12.32 -7.47
N VAL A 43 -11.41 11.27 -6.76
CA VAL A 43 -10.59 10.06 -6.56
C VAL A 43 -10.37 9.34 -7.88
N LYS A 44 -11.44 9.14 -8.68
CA LYS A 44 -11.35 8.54 -10.02
C LYS A 44 -10.37 9.30 -10.91
N LYS A 45 -10.47 10.64 -10.95
CA LYS A 45 -9.58 11.49 -11.74
C LYS A 45 -8.11 11.36 -11.33
N PHE A 46 -7.84 11.22 -10.02
CA PHE A 46 -6.47 11.01 -9.54
C PHE A 46 -5.94 9.61 -9.89
N VAL A 47 -6.76 8.57 -9.73
CA VAL A 47 -6.43 7.19 -10.14
C VAL A 47 -6.12 7.13 -11.64
N ASP A 48 -6.95 7.75 -12.48
CA ASP A 48 -6.75 7.82 -13.92
C ASP A 48 -5.45 8.52 -14.28
N TYR A 49 -5.14 9.64 -13.61
CA TYR A 49 -3.89 10.37 -13.82
C TYR A 49 -2.65 9.57 -13.38
N ILE A 50 -2.74 8.80 -12.30
CA ILE A 50 -1.68 7.83 -11.94
C ILE A 50 -1.50 6.79 -13.06
N GLY A 51 -2.58 6.24 -13.61
CA GLY A 51 -2.50 5.32 -14.74
C GLY A 51 -1.91 5.96 -16.00
N GLU A 52 -2.13 7.25 -16.23
CA GLU A 52 -1.45 8.03 -17.28
C GLU A 52 0.04 8.21 -17.02
N LEU A 53 0.45 8.45 -15.77
CA LEU A 53 1.86 8.51 -15.40
C LEU A 53 2.54 7.16 -15.65
N ASP A 54 1.95 6.06 -15.21
CA ASP A 54 2.53 4.72 -15.37
C ASP A 54 2.64 4.32 -16.86
N ARG A 55 1.68 4.73 -17.70
CA ARG A 55 1.78 4.53 -19.17
C ARG A 55 2.89 5.35 -19.83
N ARG A 56 3.14 6.57 -19.34
CA ARG A 56 4.18 7.45 -19.89
C ARG A 56 5.57 7.10 -19.37
N TYR A 57 5.63 6.57 -18.15
CA TYR A 57 6.85 6.22 -17.44
C TYR A 57 6.81 4.75 -16.99
N PRO A 58 6.83 3.79 -17.92
CA PRO A 58 6.71 2.37 -17.60
C PRO A 58 7.90 1.84 -16.78
N ASP A 59 9.08 2.44 -16.93
CA ASP A 59 10.18 2.33 -15.98
C ASP A 59 10.51 3.73 -15.46
N SER A 60 10.13 3.96 -14.22
CA SER A 60 10.22 5.24 -13.54
C SER A 60 11.64 5.77 -13.37
N ALA A 61 12.67 4.92 -13.46
CA ALA A 61 14.07 5.35 -13.45
C ALA A 61 14.46 6.17 -14.68
N GLN A 62 13.62 6.16 -15.73
CA GLN A 62 13.78 6.98 -16.91
C GLN A 62 13.03 8.32 -16.82
N VAL A 63 12.29 8.55 -15.73
CA VAL A 63 11.70 9.87 -15.45
C VAL A 63 12.84 10.86 -15.26
N ASP A 64 12.82 11.95 -16.01
CA ASP A 64 13.60 13.14 -15.71
C ASP A 64 12.90 13.87 -14.54
N PRO A 65 13.47 13.87 -13.33
CA PRO A 65 12.83 14.45 -12.16
C PRO A 65 12.59 15.95 -12.32
N GLU A 66 13.53 16.68 -12.93
CA GLU A 66 13.40 18.11 -13.13
C GLU A 66 12.27 18.43 -14.09
N LYS A 67 12.14 17.64 -15.16
CA LYS A 67 11.04 17.79 -16.13
C LYS A 67 9.68 17.48 -15.49
N PHE A 68 9.59 16.41 -14.69
CA PHE A 68 8.37 16.07 -13.99
C PHE A 68 7.99 17.14 -12.95
N LEU A 69 8.97 17.59 -12.15
CA LEU A 69 8.81 18.63 -11.14
C LEU A 69 8.59 20.03 -11.74
N SER A 70 8.85 20.28 -13.02
CA SER A 70 8.56 21.59 -13.64
C SER A 70 7.28 21.59 -14.47
N GLY A 71 6.85 20.44 -15.00
CA GLY A 71 5.69 20.35 -15.89
C GLY A 71 4.45 19.68 -15.29
N GLU A 72 4.61 18.74 -14.36
CA GLU A 72 3.55 17.77 -14.07
C GLU A 72 3.20 17.62 -12.60
N ALA A 73 4.16 17.73 -11.68
CA ALA A 73 3.84 17.38 -10.31
C ALA A 73 2.91 18.38 -9.59
N GLU A 74 2.68 19.57 -10.16
CA GLU A 74 1.60 20.47 -9.70
C GLU A 74 0.24 19.87 -10.05
N THR A 75 0.08 19.31 -11.24
CA THR A 75 -1.15 18.59 -11.61
C THR A 75 -1.34 17.37 -10.72
N PHE A 76 -0.30 16.56 -10.54
CA PHE A 76 -0.32 15.44 -9.60
C PHE A 76 -0.75 15.88 -8.19
N ALA A 77 -0.17 16.96 -7.69
CA ALA A 77 -0.47 17.54 -6.38
C ALA A 77 -1.92 17.95 -6.22
N LEU A 78 -2.41 18.76 -7.16
CA LEU A 78 -3.76 19.29 -7.15
C LEU A 78 -4.79 18.17 -7.19
N LEU A 79 -4.57 17.16 -8.03
CA LEU A 79 -5.44 16.00 -8.13
C LEU A 79 -5.44 15.19 -6.83
N TYR A 80 -4.28 14.99 -6.21
CA TYR A 80 -4.22 14.33 -4.91
C TYR A 80 -4.95 15.11 -3.82
N CYS A 81 -4.74 16.43 -3.73
CA CYS A 81 -5.46 17.30 -2.79
C CYS A 81 -6.99 17.19 -2.97
N GLN A 82 -7.46 17.19 -4.21
CA GLN A 82 -8.89 17.01 -4.52
C GLN A 82 -9.39 15.63 -4.12
N ALA A 83 -8.61 14.58 -4.38
CA ALA A 83 -8.96 13.20 -4.04
C ALA A 83 -9.08 12.98 -2.53
N ILE A 84 -8.30 13.69 -1.71
CA ILE A 84 -8.37 13.63 -0.24
C ILE A 84 -9.32 14.67 0.38
N GLY A 85 -10.14 15.36 -0.44
CA GLY A 85 -11.25 16.18 0.03
C GLY A 85 -11.01 17.71 0.07
N PHE A 86 -9.87 18.21 -0.40
CA PHE A 86 -9.66 19.66 -0.51
C PHE A 86 -10.37 20.22 -1.75
N GLN A 87 -11.04 21.37 -1.60
CA GLN A 87 -11.70 22.07 -2.72
C GLN A 87 -10.71 22.74 -3.69
N GLY A 88 -9.42 22.80 -3.32
CA GLY A 88 -8.38 23.47 -4.09
C GLY A 88 -6.99 22.94 -3.71
N PRO A 89 -5.92 23.70 -4.00
CA PRO A 89 -4.57 23.32 -3.58
C PRO A 89 -4.48 23.12 -2.08
N CYS A 90 -3.70 22.13 -1.69
CA CYS A 90 -3.32 21.85 -0.32
C CYS A 90 -1.80 21.90 -0.18
N VAL A 91 -1.31 22.31 0.99
CA VAL A 91 0.12 22.35 1.31
C VAL A 91 0.39 21.52 2.56
N VAL A 92 1.62 21.05 2.69
CA VAL A 92 2.05 20.32 3.89
C VAL A 92 2.58 21.30 4.91
N GLU A 93 2.03 21.23 6.12
CA GLU A 93 2.58 21.87 7.32
C GLU A 93 3.14 20.79 8.24
N SER A 94 4.31 21.04 8.81
CA SER A 94 4.89 20.18 9.82
C SER A 94 4.83 20.87 11.17
N LYS A 95 4.24 20.19 12.15
CA LYS A 95 4.21 20.62 13.55
C LYS A 95 4.69 19.46 14.41
N ASP A 96 5.74 19.67 15.20
CA ASP A 96 6.33 18.66 16.08
C ASP A 96 6.73 17.36 15.34
N GLY A 97 7.15 17.47 14.08
CA GLY A 97 7.54 16.33 13.24
C GLY A 97 6.36 15.58 12.58
N VAL A 98 5.12 16.00 12.85
CA VAL A 98 3.92 15.44 12.22
C VAL A 98 3.55 16.29 11.00
N GLU A 99 3.46 15.66 9.84
CA GLU A 99 3.08 16.29 8.57
C GLU A 99 1.55 16.25 8.41
N ASN A 100 0.92 17.41 8.14
CA ASN A 100 -0.50 17.52 7.86
C ASN A 100 -0.75 18.32 6.58
N PHE A 101 -1.79 17.95 5.81
CA PHE A 101 -2.26 18.82 4.72
C PHE A 101 -3.21 19.88 5.26
N VAL A 102 -3.06 21.11 4.77
CA VAL A 102 -3.97 22.22 5.03
C VAL A 102 -4.37 22.89 3.72
N SER A 103 -5.56 23.51 3.71
CA SER A 103 -6.02 24.29 2.55
C SER A 103 -5.08 25.46 2.31
N TYR A 104 -4.69 25.65 1.05
CA TYR A 104 -3.88 26.81 0.68
C TYR A 104 -4.74 28.09 0.63
N ALA A 105 -4.49 29.03 1.54
CA ALA A 105 -5.17 30.32 1.61
C ALA A 105 -4.20 31.47 1.23
N PRO A 106 -4.41 32.19 0.11
CA PRO A 106 -3.46 33.19 -0.40
C PRO A 106 -3.31 34.52 0.38
N ALA A 107 -3.81 34.65 1.62
CA ALA A 107 -3.90 35.96 2.27
C ALA A 107 -2.57 36.43 2.91
N ALA A 108 -2.05 37.55 2.39
CA ALA A 108 -0.95 38.40 2.88
C ALA A 108 0.51 38.01 2.52
N LYS A 109 0.94 38.54 1.36
CA LYS A 109 2.34 38.74 0.87
C LYS A 109 3.16 37.50 0.44
N ALA A 110 2.92 37.03 -0.79
CA ALA A 110 3.95 36.78 -1.83
C ALA A 110 3.30 36.18 -3.10
N ALA A 111 2.43 36.95 -3.76
CA ALA A 111 1.70 36.50 -4.95
C ALA A 111 2.52 36.50 -6.27
N LYS A 112 3.84 36.27 -6.22
CA LYS A 112 4.64 36.04 -7.44
C LYS A 112 5.79 35.05 -7.16
N ALA A 113 5.76 33.94 -7.89
CA ALA A 113 6.88 33.04 -8.22
C ALA A 113 7.30 31.90 -7.26
N ALA A 114 6.72 31.75 -6.06
CA ALA A 114 6.86 30.52 -5.29
C ALA A 114 5.65 29.62 -5.57
N ALA A 115 5.79 28.77 -6.58
CA ALA A 115 4.91 27.62 -6.81
C ALA A 115 4.54 26.97 -5.47
N VAL A 116 3.30 26.49 -5.35
CA VAL A 116 2.85 25.67 -4.21
C VAL A 116 4.03 24.77 -3.82
N ARG A 117 4.52 24.87 -2.58
CA ARG A 117 5.80 24.29 -2.10
C ARG A 117 5.91 22.76 -2.23
N TRP A 118 4.98 22.14 -2.94
CA TRP A 118 4.92 20.74 -3.27
C TRP A 118 6.22 20.21 -3.87
N TRP A 119 6.98 20.96 -4.67
CA TRP A 119 8.26 20.45 -5.20
C TRP A 119 9.23 20.08 -4.07
N SER A 120 9.42 20.97 -3.10
CA SER A 120 10.32 20.74 -1.96
C SER A 120 9.86 19.58 -1.06
N TRP A 121 8.56 19.25 -1.10
CA TRP A 121 8.00 18.14 -0.34
C TRP A 121 7.98 16.84 -1.14
N LEU A 122 7.71 16.90 -2.44
CA LEU A 122 7.56 15.75 -3.32
C LEU A 122 8.89 15.23 -3.86
N ASP A 123 9.86 16.11 -4.14
CA ASP A 123 11.21 15.74 -4.59
C ASP A 123 11.85 14.63 -3.73
N PRO A 124 11.93 14.76 -2.40
CA PRO A 124 12.47 13.69 -1.54
C PRO A 124 11.59 12.43 -1.48
N ARG A 125 10.39 12.46 -2.07
CA ARG A 125 9.38 11.39 -2.09
C ARG A 125 9.10 10.84 -3.47
N LEU A 126 9.76 11.29 -4.54
CA LEU A 126 9.46 10.85 -5.91
C LEU A 126 9.38 9.33 -6.05
N TYR A 127 10.29 8.62 -5.39
CA TYR A 127 10.39 7.16 -5.41
C TYR A 127 10.26 6.53 -4.03
N SER A 128 9.72 7.26 -3.04
CA SER A 128 9.65 6.75 -1.67
C SER A 128 8.85 5.45 -1.61
N ILE A 129 9.28 4.52 -0.76
CA ILE A 129 8.58 3.26 -0.51
C ILE A 129 8.43 3.02 0.99
N GLY A 130 7.53 2.11 1.36
CA GLY A 130 7.38 1.60 2.71
C GLY A 130 7.76 0.13 2.81
N VAL A 131 8.66 -0.19 3.74
CA VAL A 131 9.06 -1.58 4.08
C VAL A 131 8.53 -1.98 5.44
N ILE A 132 8.24 -3.26 5.65
CA ILE A 132 7.64 -3.75 6.91
C ILE A 132 8.74 -3.85 7.96
N PRO A 133 8.71 -3.08 9.07
CA PRO A 133 9.69 -3.23 10.14
C PRO A 133 9.54 -4.56 10.87
N GLU A 134 10.61 -5.03 11.53
CA GLU A 134 10.55 -6.18 12.45
C GLU A 134 9.60 -5.95 13.64
N ARG A 135 9.45 -4.69 14.07
CA ARG A 135 8.70 -4.29 15.27
C ARG A 135 7.70 -3.19 14.93
N SER A 136 6.81 -2.85 15.84
CA SER A 136 5.77 -1.82 15.65
C SER A 136 6.29 -0.37 15.58
N TYR A 137 7.60 -0.17 15.40
CA TYR A 137 8.24 1.14 15.30
C TYR A 137 9.36 1.12 14.26
N CYS A 138 9.71 2.31 13.78
CA CYS A 138 10.84 2.54 12.89
C CYS A 138 12.04 3.14 13.66
N PRO A 139 13.28 2.88 13.24
CA PRO A 139 14.43 3.67 13.68
C PRO A 139 14.20 5.16 13.46
N ALA A 140 14.82 6.02 14.28
CA ALA A 140 14.53 7.46 14.32
C ALA A 140 14.67 8.18 12.96
N GLN A 141 15.53 7.68 12.06
CA GLN A 141 15.73 8.24 10.73
C GLN A 141 14.64 7.88 9.71
N TYR A 142 13.76 6.93 10.02
CA TYR A 142 12.69 6.46 9.13
C TYR A 142 11.32 6.79 9.74
N PRO A 143 10.52 7.65 9.10
CA PRO A 143 9.15 7.90 9.53
C PRO A 143 8.31 6.63 9.46
N LEU A 144 7.47 6.40 10.48
CA LEU A 144 6.49 5.32 10.50
C LEU A 144 5.23 5.76 9.74
N THR A 145 4.86 4.99 8.73
CA THR A 145 3.56 5.07 8.05
C THR A 145 2.72 3.86 8.43
N TRP A 146 1.43 4.04 8.69
CA TRP A 146 0.54 2.92 8.99
C TRP A 146 -0.87 3.11 8.43
N PHE A 147 -1.53 1.98 8.19
CA PHE A 147 -2.95 1.87 7.84
C PHE A 147 -3.60 0.90 8.81
N HIS A 148 -4.61 1.38 9.52
CA HIS A 148 -5.47 0.57 10.38
C HIS A 148 -6.76 0.30 9.62
N HIS A 149 -7.03 -0.97 9.42
CA HIS A 149 -8.23 -1.51 8.84
C HIS A 149 -9.08 -2.05 9.98
N ASP A 150 -10.28 -1.51 10.11
CA ASP A 150 -11.34 -2.09 10.92
C ASP A 150 -11.89 -3.27 10.14
N ASP A 151 -11.33 -4.46 10.41
CA ASP A 151 -11.72 -5.67 9.68
C ASP A 151 -13.11 -6.12 10.19
N GLU A 152 -13.71 -7.14 9.57
CA GLU A 152 -15.10 -7.54 9.86
C GLU A 152 -15.37 -7.77 11.36
N ASP A 153 -16.35 -7.07 11.93
CA ASP A 153 -16.70 -7.17 13.35
C ASP A 153 -17.39 -8.51 13.67
N ARG A 154 -18.06 -9.13 12.69
CA ARG A 154 -18.88 -10.34 12.89
C ARG A 154 -18.33 -11.53 12.14
N ARG A 155 -18.08 -12.63 12.85
CA ARG A 155 -17.53 -13.87 12.28
C ARG A 155 -16.14 -13.70 11.66
N ASN A 156 -15.43 -12.65 12.08
CA ASN A 156 -14.05 -12.36 11.76
C ASN A 156 -13.18 -13.62 11.63
N ALA A 157 -12.77 -13.88 10.40
CA ALA A 157 -11.90 -14.97 9.99
C ALA A 157 -10.47 -14.47 9.70
N ASN A 158 -10.03 -13.42 10.40
CA ASN A 158 -8.65 -12.98 10.34
C ASN A 158 -7.71 -14.13 10.70
N GLY A 159 -6.64 -14.24 9.93
CA GLY A 159 -5.65 -15.29 10.08
C GLY A 159 -4.26 -14.73 9.94
N ARG A 160 -3.30 -15.34 10.63
CA ARG A 160 -1.88 -15.02 10.46
C ARG A 160 -1.00 -16.18 10.83
N GLY A 161 0.19 -16.22 10.24
CA GLY A 161 1.19 -17.23 10.56
C GLY A 161 2.60 -16.81 10.16
N GLY A 162 3.60 -17.41 10.81
CA GLY A 162 5.00 -17.14 10.52
C GLY A 162 5.44 -15.73 10.95
N TRP A 163 6.33 -15.13 10.16
CA TRP A 163 6.81 -13.77 10.40
C TRP A 163 5.84 -12.74 9.81
N ILE A 164 5.29 -11.87 10.67
CA ILE A 164 4.40 -10.77 10.25
C ILE A 164 4.99 -9.37 10.51
N GLY A 165 6.24 -9.31 10.98
CA GLY A 165 6.92 -8.06 11.33
C GLY A 165 6.14 -7.21 12.34
N GLY A 166 6.14 -5.90 12.13
CA GLY A 166 5.42 -4.91 12.93
C GLY A 166 3.92 -4.81 12.62
N THR A 167 3.38 -5.70 11.78
CA THR A 167 1.94 -5.76 11.50
C THR A 167 1.20 -6.29 12.72
N THR A 168 0.12 -5.62 13.08
CA THR A 168 -0.88 -6.17 14.00
C THR A 168 -1.99 -6.79 13.15
N SER A 169 -2.40 -8.00 13.45
CA SER A 169 -3.59 -8.63 12.88
C SER A 169 -4.22 -9.37 14.04
N ASP A 170 -5.34 -8.87 14.54
CA ASP A 170 -6.15 -9.51 15.58
C ASP A 170 -7.61 -9.52 15.14
N ASN A 171 -8.48 -8.76 15.79
CA ASN A 171 -9.79 -8.45 15.23
C ASN A 171 -9.64 -7.40 14.13
N ASN A 172 -8.63 -6.53 14.22
CA ASN A 172 -8.33 -5.53 13.20
C ASN A 172 -6.91 -5.71 12.68
N THR A 173 -6.63 -5.12 11.53
CA THR A 173 -5.31 -5.22 10.91
C THR A 173 -4.68 -3.85 10.79
N THR A 174 -3.51 -3.71 11.42
CA THR A 174 -2.66 -2.52 11.26
C THR A 174 -1.39 -2.86 10.50
N TRP A 175 -1.34 -2.44 9.24
CA TRP A 175 -0.14 -2.48 8.43
C TRP A 175 0.79 -1.33 8.81
N ARG A 176 2.06 -1.64 9.07
CA ARG A 176 3.08 -0.66 9.45
C ARG A 176 4.25 -0.72 8.49
N TYR A 177 4.75 0.44 8.12
CA TYR A 177 5.83 0.60 7.17
C TYR A 177 6.81 1.67 7.62
N CYS A 178 8.10 1.43 7.46
CA CYS A 178 9.11 2.46 7.56
C CYS A 178 9.30 3.10 6.18
N ARG A 179 9.06 4.41 6.11
CA ARG A 179 9.22 5.19 4.89
C ARG A 179 10.71 5.32 4.57
N ILE A 180 11.08 4.79 3.41
CA ILE A 180 12.42 4.86 2.83
C ILE A 180 12.42 6.00 1.83
N ASP A 181 13.42 6.88 1.93
CA ASP A 181 13.62 8.01 1.03
C ASP A 181 13.90 7.57 -0.41
N SER A 182 13.69 8.47 -1.37
CA SER A 182 13.89 8.19 -2.81
C SER A 182 15.24 7.55 -3.13
N LEU A 183 16.35 8.03 -2.53
CA LEU A 183 17.69 7.54 -2.88
C LEU A 183 17.87 6.08 -2.47
N ARG A 184 17.47 5.73 -1.24
CA ARG A 184 17.54 4.35 -0.76
C ARG A 184 16.50 3.45 -1.43
N ALA A 185 15.32 3.97 -1.71
CA ALA A 185 14.26 3.21 -2.37
C ALA A 185 14.68 2.67 -3.75
N MET A 186 15.49 3.42 -4.49
CA MET A 186 16.03 2.99 -5.80
C MET A 186 16.97 1.79 -5.75
N SER A 187 17.37 1.34 -4.55
CA SER A 187 18.14 0.09 -4.39
C SER A 187 17.26 -1.17 -4.46
N TYR A 188 15.95 -1.04 -4.24
CA TYR A 188 14.97 -2.11 -4.45
C TYR A 188 14.68 -2.24 -5.94
N ARG A 189 14.94 -3.42 -6.48
CA ARG A 189 14.87 -3.75 -7.91
C ARG A 189 14.47 -5.21 -8.06
N PRO A 190 13.96 -5.65 -9.22
CA PRO A 190 13.64 -7.05 -9.44
C PRO A 190 14.79 -7.98 -9.07
N LEU A 191 14.46 -9.14 -8.48
CA LEU A 191 15.42 -10.22 -8.32
C LEU A 191 15.80 -10.77 -9.70
N PRO A 192 17.03 -11.30 -9.91
CA PRO A 192 17.50 -11.71 -11.24
C PRO A 192 16.87 -13.03 -11.74
N TYR A 193 15.98 -13.64 -10.95
CA TYR A 193 15.38 -14.94 -11.24
C TYR A 193 13.92 -14.76 -11.64
N GLN A 194 13.52 -15.48 -12.69
CA GLN A 194 12.17 -15.42 -13.22
C GLN A 194 11.17 -16.23 -12.40
N GLY A 195 9.92 -15.76 -12.41
CA GLY A 195 8.74 -16.46 -11.93
C GLY A 195 8.25 -15.98 -10.58
N ASN A 196 6.94 -16.11 -10.39
CA ASN A 196 6.11 -15.56 -9.32
C ASN A 196 6.67 -15.77 -7.91
N ARG A 197 7.36 -16.89 -7.67
CA ARG A 197 8.03 -17.18 -6.40
C ARG A 197 9.15 -16.20 -6.02
N TYR A 198 9.64 -15.40 -6.96
CA TYR A 198 10.66 -14.36 -6.75
C TYR A 198 10.06 -12.96 -6.78
N ASP A 199 8.75 -12.86 -6.92
CA ASP A 199 8.04 -11.59 -6.91
C ASP A 199 7.96 -11.06 -5.48
N TYR A 200 8.01 -9.75 -5.35
CA TYR A 200 7.79 -9.09 -4.08
C TYR A 200 7.20 -7.70 -4.29
N ALA A 201 6.58 -7.15 -3.26
CA ALA A 201 6.04 -5.82 -3.28
C ALA A 201 6.37 -5.04 -2.01
N VAL A 202 6.51 -3.73 -2.18
CA VAL A 202 6.64 -2.75 -1.10
C VAL A 202 5.52 -1.74 -1.23
N LEU A 203 5.16 -1.09 -0.13
CA LEU A 203 4.17 -0.01 -0.20
C LEU A 203 4.76 1.14 -1.04
N ASN A 204 4.00 1.64 -2.01
CA ASN A 204 4.37 2.86 -2.71
C ASN A 204 4.08 4.07 -1.81
N LEU A 205 5.11 4.85 -1.51
CA LEU A 205 5.02 6.09 -0.74
C LEU A 205 5.45 7.32 -1.56
N GLY A 206 5.47 7.19 -2.88
CA GLY A 206 5.96 8.19 -3.81
C GLY A 206 5.11 8.38 -5.05
N ALA A 207 5.48 9.38 -5.87
CA ALA A 207 4.83 9.62 -7.15
C ALA A 207 5.02 8.45 -8.12
N PHE A 208 6.18 7.79 -8.03
CA PHE A 208 6.60 6.69 -8.86
C PHE A 208 7.11 5.51 -8.02
N CYS A 209 7.03 4.31 -8.59
CA CYS A 209 7.72 3.15 -8.04
C CYS A 209 9.21 3.15 -8.37
N PRO A 210 10.08 2.38 -7.71
CA PRO A 210 11.47 2.22 -8.15
C PRO A 210 11.60 1.49 -9.48
N SER A 211 12.81 1.49 -10.06
CA SER A 211 13.07 0.88 -11.37
C SER A 211 12.68 -0.59 -11.43
N GLY A 212 12.01 -0.98 -12.52
CA GLY A 212 11.57 -2.36 -12.75
C GLY A 212 10.38 -2.82 -11.91
N ALA A 213 9.82 -1.96 -11.05
CA ALA A 213 8.53 -2.22 -10.43
C ALA A 213 7.40 -1.65 -11.26
N ARG A 214 6.30 -2.39 -11.31
CA ARG A 214 4.99 -1.89 -11.75
C ARG A 214 4.15 -1.50 -10.54
N ARG A 215 3.25 -0.54 -10.74
CA ARG A 215 2.31 -0.13 -9.70
C ARG A 215 1.12 -1.09 -9.65
N VAL A 216 0.70 -1.45 -8.45
CA VAL A 216 -0.52 -2.21 -8.18
C VAL A 216 -1.33 -1.46 -7.14
N MET A 217 -2.65 -1.39 -7.30
CA MET A 217 -3.56 -0.75 -6.36
C MET A 217 -4.45 -1.80 -5.70
N ARG A 218 -4.64 -1.69 -4.39
CA ARG A 218 -5.74 -2.32 -3.67
C ARG A 218 -6.77 -1.26 -3.33
N HIS A 219 -7.99 -1.41 -3.82
CA HIS A 219 -9.16 -0.79 -3.23
C HIS A 219 -9.65 -1.71 -2.10
N GLN A 220 -9.64 -1.17 -0.89
CA GLN A 220 -10.05 -1.87 0.32
C GLN A 220 -11.22 -1.11 0.97
N GLN A 221 -12.42 -1.61 0.75
CA GLN A 221 -13.57 -1.44 1.60
C GLN A 221 -13.35 -2.22 2.90
N ASN A 222 -13.34 -1.51 4.03
CA ASN A 222 -13.39 -2.15 5.35
C ASN A 222 -14.79 -1.92 5.97
N GLU A 223 -14.93 -2.28 7.24
CA GLU A 223 -16.17 -2.15 8.02
C GLU A 223 -16.91 -0.84 7.72
N LEU A 224 -18.17 -0.97 7.30
CA LEU A 224 -19.03 0.17 6.99
C LEU A 224 -19.60 0.82 8.25
N TRP A 225 -19.94 0.01 9.25
CA TRP A 225 -20.67 0.44 10.42
C TRP A 225 -19.74 0.61 11.63
N ARG A 226 -19.76 1.80 12.27
CA ARG A 226 -18.82 2.14 13.37
C ARG A 226 -17.33 2.05 12.99
N ASN A 227 -17.05 2.24 11.70
CA ASN A 227 -15.74 2.19 11.11
C ASN A 227 -14.64 2.91 11.93
N GLN A 228 -13.61 2.17 12.30
CA GLN A 228 -12.43 2.64 13.02
C GLN A 228 -11.20 2.79 12.13
N ASN A 229 -11.36 2.75 10.81
CA ASN A 229 -10.29 2.98 9.86
C ASN A 229 -9.50 4.24 10.17
N ALA A 230 -8.18 4.09 10.15
CA ALA A 230 -7.29 5.21 10.40
C ALA A 230 -5.97 5.04 9.67
N SER A 231 -5.20 6.11 9.57
CA SER A 231 -3.83 6.07 9.04
C SER A 231 -2.94 7.07 9.76
N SER A 232 -1.63 6.98 9.56
CA SER A 232 -0.62 7.91 10.09
C SER A 232 -0.72 9.36 9.57
N GLY A 233 -1.77 9.70 8.81
CA GLY A 233 -2.00 11.02 8.22
C GLY A 233 -1.63 11.08 6.74
N LEU A 234 -2.41 11.84 5.97
CA LEU A 234 -2.39 11.84 4.51
C LEU A 234 -1.01 12.17 3.88
N PRO A 235 -0.19 13.11 4.39
CA PRO A 235 1.15 13.32 3.81
C PRO A 235 2.10 12.13 3.99
N SER A 236 1.86 11.28 4.97
CA SER A 236 2.68 10.09 5.23
C SER A 236 2.30 8.90 4.35
N THR A 237 1.12 8.94 3.71
CA THR A 237 0.54 7.84 2.94
C THR A 237 0.50 8.07 1.43
N LEU A 238 0.87 9.24 0.90
CA LEU A 238 0.91 9.53 -0.55
C LEU A 238 1.55 8.35 -1.32
N PRO A 239 0.98 7.85 -2.44
CA PRO A 239 -0.24 8.30 -3.11
C PRO A 239 -1.51 7.59 -2.62
N SER A 240 -1.40 6.81 -1.54
CA SER A 240 -2.54 6.11 -0.93
C SER A 240 -3.51 7.12 -0.31
N ILE A 241 -4.79 6.76 -0.37
CA ILE A 241 -5.91 7.57 0.08
C ILE A 241 -6.68 6.73 1.08
N SER A 242 -6.90 7.25 2.28
CA SER A 242 -7.78 6.64 3.27
C SER A 242 -8.90 7.64 3.53
N VAL A 243 -10.12 7.25 3.18
CA VAL A 243 -11.35 8.00 3.45
C VAL A 243 -12.23 7.17 4.39
N PRO A 244 -13.29 7.73 5.01
CA PRO A 244 -14.08 7.01 6.02
C PRO A 244 -14.77 5.72 5.56
N VAL A 245 -14.67 5.36 4.28
CA VAL A 245 -15.39 4.22 3.71
C VAL A 245 -14.42 3.21 3.11
N PHE A 246 -13.40 3.68 2.38
CA PHE A 246 -12.41 2.81 1.77
C PHE A 246 -11.00 3.37 1.93
N THR A 247 -10.04 2.48 1.76
CA THR A 247 -8.62 2.78 1.67
C THR A 247 -8.08 2.28 0.33
N LEU A 248 -7.55 3.21 -0.47
CA LEU A 248 -6.76 2.88 -1.66
C LEU A 248 -5.29 2.82 -1.25
N THR A 249 -4.69 1.64 -1.34
CA THR A 249 -3.25 1.46 -1.12
C THR A 249 -2.55 1.12 -2.41
N TRP A 250 -1.39 1.73 -2.63
CA TRP A 250 -0.57 1.48 -3.81
C TRP A 250 0.69 0.72 -3.42
N TYR A 251 1.12 -0.20 -4.27
CA TYR A 251 2.30 -1.02 -4.08
C TYR A 251 3.19 -0.94 -5.30
N CYS A 252 4.49 -1.02 -5.07
CA CYS A 252 5.49 -1.25 -6.10
C CYS A 252 5.80 -2.72 -6.14
N HIS A 253 5.25 -3.40 -7.14
CA HIS A 253 5.37 -4.83 -7.36
C HIS A 253 6.52 -5.10 -8.33
N PHE A 254 7.48 -5.90 -7.89
CA PHE A 254 8.66 -6.29 -8.64
C PHE A 254 8.49 -7.74 -9.08
N ASP A 255 8.22 -7.94 -10.37
CA ASP A 255 8.13 -9.30 -10.92
C ASP A 255 9.55 -9.88 -11.05
N GLY A 256 9.72 -11.15 -10.68
CA GLY A 256 11.01 -11.84 -10.76
C GLY A 256 11.58 -11.80 -12.18
N GLY A 257 12.81 -11.32 -12.32
CA GLY A 257 13.51 -11.20 -13.60
C GLY A 257 12.94 -10.13 -14.54
N ALA A 258 12.07 -9.25 -14.05
CA ALA A 258 11.56 -8.13 -14.83
C ALA A 258 12.71 -7.19 -15.26
N PRO A 259 12.66 -6.63 -16.48
CA PRO A 259 13.61 -5.62 -16.91
C PRO A 259 13.62 -4.42 -15.96
N SER A 260 14.83 -3.96 -15.61
CA SER A 260 15.03 -2.74 -14.84
C SER A 260 16.18 -1.95 -15.45
N TYR A 261 15.98 -0.65 -15.64
CA TYR A 261 17.00 0.28 -16.08
C TYR A 261 18.23 0.28 -15.16
N LEU A 262 18.02 0.12 -13.85
CA LEU A 262 19.09 0.02 -12.86
C LEU A 262 19.60 -1.41 -12.66
N GLY A 263 19.14 -2.39 -13.44
CA GLY A 263 19.50 -3.80 -13.32
C GLY A 263 18.82 -4.50 -12.14
N HIS A 264 19.33 -5.69 -11.79
CA HIS A 264 18.74 -6.53 -10.74
C HIS A 264 19.48 -6.39 -9.41
N MET A 265 18.80 -6.69 -8.30
CA MET A 265 19.46 -6.82 -7.00
C MET A 265 19.76 -8.29 -6.68
N ASN A 266 20.97 -8.58 -6.21
CA ASN A 266 21.35 -9.96 -5.82
C ASN A 266 20.98 -10.27 -4.35
N ALA A 267 20.73 -9.24 -3.55
CA ALA A 267 20.29 -9.32 -2.17
C ALA A 267 19.50 -8.04 -1.84
N PHE A 268 18.64 -8.12 -0.83
CA PHE A 268 17.89 -6.96 -0.38
C PHE A 268 18.83 -5.88 0.21
N PRO A 269 18.50 -4.59 0.04
CA PRO A 269 19.29 -3.49 0.57
C PRO A 269 19.43 -3.56 2.09
N LYS A 270 20.61 -3.21 2.62
CA LYS A 270 20.81 -3.10 4.07
C LYS A 270 20.41 -1.73 4.56
N LEU A 271 19.31 -1.65 5.30
CA LEU A 271 18.79 -0.39 5.85
C LEU A 271 19.32 -0.10 7.27
N GLY A 272 20.06 -1.06 7.86
CA GLY A 272 20.58 -0.93 9.22
C GLY A 272 19.53 -1.29 10.29
N PHE A 273 18.43 -1.92 9.90
CA PHE A 273 17.45 -2.53 10.78
C PHE A 273 16.77 -3.71 10.08
N ALA A 274 16.29 -4.68 10.86
CA ALA A 274 15.57 -5.82 10.31
C ALA A 274 14.22 -5.38 9.72
N HIS A 275 13.95 -5.82 8.49
CA HIS A 275 12.76 -5.45 7.75
C HIS A 275 12.32 -6.56 6.78
N GLY A 276 11.15 -6.38 6.20
CA GLY A 276 10.61 -7.26 5.18
C GLY A 276 9.74 -6.56 4.16
N VAL A 277 9.18 -7.39 3.28
CA VAL A 277 8.38 -6.99 2.12
C VAL A 277 7.17 -7.91 2.00
N HIS A 278 6.19 -7.52 1.20
CA HIS A 278 5.14 -8.45 0.75
C HIS A 278 5.76 -9.39 -0.27
N ALA A 279 5.54 -10.69 -0.14
CA ALA A 279 6.12 -11.71 -1.01
C ALA A 279 5.36 -13.03 -0.86
N PRO A 280 5.41 -13.95 -1.83
CA PRO A 280 4.77 -15.25 -1.71
C PRO A 280 5.16 -15.99 -0.42
N ALA A 281 4.24 -16.74 0.19
CA ALA A 281 4.54 -17.46 1.45
C ALA A 281 5.69 -18.47 1.32
N ALA A 282 5.97 -18.92 0.09
CA ALA A 282 7.10 -19.78 -0.25
C ALA A 282 8.32 -18.99 -0.80
N PHE A 283 8.49 -17.71 -0.42
CA PHE A 283 9.60 -16.89 -0.88
C PHE A 283 10.94 -17.57 -0.57
N PRO A 284 11.83 -17.75 -1.56
CA PRO A 284 12.95 -18.67 -1.44
C PRO A 284 14.12 -18.08 -0.66
N ARG A 285 14.89 -18.97 -0.02
CA ARG A 285 16.25 -18.66 0.44
C ARG A 285 17.19 -18.48 -0.78
N PRO A 286 18.24 -17.62 -0.67
CA PRO A 286 18.64 -16.86 0.51
C PRO A 286 17.94 -15.51 0.70
N TRP A 287 16.98 -15.15 -0.16
CA TRP A 287 16.30 -13.85 -0.10
C TRP A 287 15.35 -13.71 1.08
N ALA A 288 14.67 -14.80 1.47
CA ALA A 288 13.88 -14.86 2.68
C ALA A 288 14.67 -15.42 3.87
N LEU A 289 14.71 -14.67 4.97
CA LEU A 289 15.18 -15.14 6.28
C LEU A 289 14.07 -15.86 7.05
N ALA A 290 12.84 -15.39 6.88
CA ALA A 290 11.61 -16.00 7.41
C ALA A 290 10.43 -15.62 6.52
N ASN A 291 9.42 -16.48 6.45
CA ASN A 291 8.18 -16.23 5.73
C ASN A 291 7.01 -16.15 6.71
N GLY A 292 5.96 -15.47 6.30
CA GLY A 292 4.69 -15.43 6.99
C GLY A 292 3.58 -14.97 6.06
N TRP A 293 2.42 -14.75 6.64
CA TRP A 293 1.23 -14.32 5.92
C TRP A 293 0.23 -13.68 6.88
N VAL A 294 -0.63 -12.85 6.32
CA VAL A 294 -1.83 -12.30 6.97
C VAL A 294 -3.00 -12.49 6.01
N HIS A 295 -4.11 -12.98 6.55
CA HIS A 295 -5.42 -13.02 5.92
C HIS A 295 -6.31 -12.03 6.68
N GLN A 296 -6.80 -11.03 5.96
CA GLN A 296 -7.79 -10.08 6.45
C GLN A 296 -9.15 -10.54 5.96
N ASP A 297 -10.04 -10.78 6.91
CA ASP A 297 -11.46 -10.97 6.66
C ASP A 297 -12.09 -9.60 6.54
N ASP A 298 -12.34 -9.22 5.30
CA ASP A 298 -12.85 -7.89 4.98
C ASP A 298 -14.39 -7.93 5.00
N GLU A 299 -15.04 -6.79 4.81
CA GLU A 299 -16.51 -6.64 4.79
C GLU A 299 -17.21 -7.76 4.01
N ASP A 300 -18.09 -8.53 4.67
CA ASP A 300 -18.70 -9.73 4.08
C ASP A 300 -19.84 -9.42 3.08
N TRP A 301 -20.63 -8.39 3.37
CA TRP A 301 -21.88 -8.14 2.64
C TRP A 301 -21.72 -7.11 1.51
N PHE A 302 -21.05 -5.98 1.76
CA PHE A 302 -20.79 -4.97 0.74
C PHE A 302 -19.30 -4.83 0.43
N ASN A 303 -18.76 -5.89 -0.17
CA ASN A 303 -17.36 -5.95 -0.50
C ASN A 303 -17.07 -5.35 -1.89
N LEU A 304 -16.66 -4.08 -1.93
CA LEU A 304 -16.18 -3.43 -3.15
C LEU A 304 -14.68 -3.58 -3.36
N ASN A 305 -14.04 -4.55 -2.71
CA ASN A 305 -12.61 -4.71 -2.79
C ASN A 305 -12.20 -5.21 -4.17
N PHE A 306 -11.18 -4.57 -4.75
CA PHE A 306 -10.61 -5.02 -6.01
C PHE A 306 -9.13 -4.66 -6.11
N TRP A 307 -8.46 -5.29 -7.06
CA TRP A 307 -7.10 -4.95 -7.45
C TRP A 307 -7.12 -4.26 -8.82
N LEU A 308 -6.36 -3.17 -8.95
CA LEU A 308 -5.99 -2.63 -10.25
C LEU A 308 -4.52 -2.98 -10.51
N GLY A 309 -4.30 -3.76 -11.57
CA GLY A 309 -3.07 -4.53 -11.75
C GLY A 309 -3.17 -5.93 -11.13
N TRP A 310 -2.15 -6.77 -11.35
CA TRP A 310 -2.15 -8.15 -10.87
C TRP A 310 -1.10 -8.36 -9.77
N PRO A 311 -1.47 -8.43 -8.49
CA PRO A 311 -0.51 -8.58 -7.38
C PRO A 311 0.10 -9.98 -7.21
N ASP A 312 -0.33 -10.96 -8.02
CA ASP A 312 0.16 -12.35 -8.03
C ASP A 312 0.18 -13.02 -6.63
N ASP A 313 0.93 -14.09 -6.45
CA ASP A 313 1.10 -14.83 -5.20
C ASP A 313 1.68 -14.01 -4.03
N ALA A 314 2.09 -12.75 -4.24
CA ALA A 314 2.55 -11.88 -3.15
C ALA A 314 1.36 -11.33 -2.32
N MET A 315 0.28 -10.94 -2.99
CA MET A 315 -0.95 -10.46 -2.37
C MET A 315 -2.12 -10.88 -3.26
N ILE A 316 -3.15 -11.53 -2.72
CA ILE A 316 -4.32 -11.97 -3.51
C ILE A 316 -5.60 -11.71 -2.74
N GLY A 317 -6.72 -11.88 -3.44
CA GLY A 317 -8.04 -11.85 -2.83
C GLY A 317 -8.94 -10.84 -3.49
N ASN A 318 -10.22 -11.20 -3.61
CA ASN A 318 -11.26 -10.29 -4.07
C ASN A 318 -11.91 -9.71 -2.83
N GLY A 319 -12.79 -10.48 -2.18
CA GLY A 319 -13.45 -10.10 -0.93
C GLY A 319 -12.45 -9.95 0.21
N ASN A 320 -12.01 -11.07 0.76
CA ASN A 320 -10.95 -11.11 1.77
C ASN A 320 -9.58 -10.91 1.15
N THR A 321 -8.66 -10.35 1.94
CA THR A 321 -7.31 -10.03 1.47
C THR A 321 -6.28 -10.94 2.10
N TRP A 322 -5.58 -11.72 1.27
CA TRP A 322 -4.41 -12.46 1.70
C TRP A 322 -3.13 -11.73 1.26
N ARG A 323 -2.16 -11.61 2.17
CA ARG A 323 -0.83 -11.05 1.87
C ARG A 323 0.25 -11.93 2.46
N GLY A 324 1.16 -12.38 1.60
CA GLY A 324 2.35 -13.08 2.02
C GLY A 324 3.44 -12.08 2.43
N LEU A 325 4.28 -12.49 3.38
CA LEU A 325 5.29 -11.64 3.99
C LEU A 325 6.62 -12.38 4.02
N ALA A 326 7.71 -11.67 3.73
CA ALA A 326 9.06 -12.20 3.87
C ALA A 326 9.94 -11.22 4.63
N LYS A 327 10.63 -11.71 5.65
CA LYS A 327 11.75 -11.02 6.29
C LYS A 327 12.97 -11.14 5.39
N VAL A 328 13.61 -10.01 5.07
CA VAL A 328 14.72 -9.96 4.10
C VAL A 328 16.02 -9.40 4.66
N GLU A 329 15.98 -8.80 5.85
CA GLU A 329 17.15 -8.34 6.62
C GLU A 329 17.00 -8.65 8.12
#